data_AF-C6BTA8-F1
#
_entry.id   AF-C6BTA8-F1
#
_cell.length_a   1.000
_cell.length_b   1.000
_cell.length_c   1.000
_cell.angle_alpha   90.00
_cell.angle_beta   90.00
_cell.angle_gamma   90.00
#
_symmetry.space_group_name_H-M   'P 1'
#
loop_
_entity.id
_entity.type
_entity.pdbx_description
1 polymer ?
#
loop_
_entity_poly.entity_id
_entity_poly.type
_entity_poly.pdbx_seq_one_letter_code
_entity_poly.pdbx_strand_id
1 'polypeptide(L)'
;MADKKVILVACGSAAVDADGAALKKFMKKTASVASFDNADVAAAASKIEGAAVVAPEGIAKVFEEDGAFAVVELGDADGAALEAAVAQISEAADRRTLIVIACNEGLYFAGLGINKKAGKVERSANASDIIATICYIADLLVPADCTGGVLYQVLKDPNMKIKEVTKLKEALARMEVALQRDNREPWDKHDCA
;
A
#
# COMPACT_ATOMS: atom_id res chain seq x y z
N MET A 1 13.52 -9.53 3.50
CA MET A 1 12.34 -9.45 2.61
C MET A 1 12.28 -8.01 2.14
N ALA A 2 12.16 -7.71 0.86
CA ALA A 2 12.06 -6.31 0.44
C ALA A 2 10.80 -5.69 1.08
N ASP A 3 10.91 -4.53 1.72
CA ASP A 3 9.81 -3.95 2.47
C ASP A 3 8.70 -3.47 1.52
N LYS A 4 7.45 -3.53 2.00
CA LYS A 4 6.30 -3.03 1.27
C LYS A 4 6.28 -1.51 1.47
N LYS A 5 6.11 -0.77 0.37
CA LYS A 5 6.16 0.69 0.39
C LYS A 5 4.79 1.27 0.07
N VAL A 6 4.49 2.44 0.60
CA VAL A 6 3.25 3.17 0.34
C VAL A 6 3.54 4.62 0.06
N ILE A 7 2.87 5.14 -0.96
CA ILE A 7 2.78 6.57 -1.26
C ILE A 7 1.31 6.95 -1.19
N LEU A 8 0.96 7.89 -0.32
CA LEU A 8 -0.35 8.54 -0.28
C LEU A 8 -0.22 9.97 -0.78
N VAL A 9 -1.02 10.34 -1.77
CA VAL A 9 -1.17 11.72 -2.25
C VAL A 9 -2.51 12.25 -1.79
N ALA A 10 -2.50 13.29 -0.98
CA ALA A 10 -3.67 14.06 -0.60
C ALA A 10 -3.75 15.32 -1.48
N CYS A 11 -4.74 15.37 -2.35
CA CYS A 11 -5.05 16.46 -3.26
C CYS A 11 -6.44 17.02 -2.93
N GLY A 12 -6.65 18.32 -3.17
CA GLY A 12 -7.94 18.97 -3.06
C GLY A 12 -8.81 18.71 -4.29
N SER A 13 -9.23 19.77 -4.98
CA SER A 13 -10.09 19.70 -6.18
C SER A 13 -9.35 19.38 -7.48
N ALA A 14 -8.17 18.76 -7.45
CA ALA A 14 -7.41 18.46 -8.65
C ALA A 14 -8.15 17.44 -9.51
N ALA A 15 -8.45 17.81 -10.76
CA ALA A 15 -9.09 16.91 -11.70
C ALA A 15 -8.14 15.79 -12.13
N VAL A 16 -8.48 14.55 -11.81
CA VAL A 16 -7.66 13.36 -12.13
C VAL A 16 -7.78 12.98 -13.62
N ASP A 17 -8.74 13.58 -14.32
CA ASP A 17 -9.01 13.41 -15.75
C ASP A 17 -8.07 14.26 -16.65
N ALA A 18 -7.08 14.93 -16.07
CA ALA A 18 -6.15 15.77 -16.82
C ALA A 18 -5.42 14.99 -17.93
N ASP A 19 -5.21 15.64 -19.07
CA ASP A 19 -4.68 15.04 -20.31
C ASP A 19 -3.22 14.55 -20.24
N GLY A 20 -2.62 14.60 -19.05
CA GLY A 20 -1.24 14.21 -18.74
C GLY A 20 -0.93 12.72 -18.98
N ALA A 21 0.30 12.45 -19.41
CA ALA A 21 0.74 11.10 -19.75
C ALA A 21 0.89 10.19 -18.52
N ALA A 22 1.34 10.74 -17.39
CA ALA A 22 1.53 10.03 -16.13
C ALA A 22 0.18 9.62 -15.52
N LEU A 23 -0.76 10.56 -15.39
CA LEU A 23 -2.13 10.29 -14.94
C LEU A 23 -2.85 9.30 -15.85
N LYS A 24 -2.78 9.46 -17.18
CA LYS A 24 -3.36 8.47 -18.12
C LYS A 24 -2.78 7.07 -17.94
N LYS A 25 -1.49 6.95 -17.65
CA LYS A 25 -0.83 5.66 -17.41
C LYS A 25 -1.23 5.07 -16.05
N PHE A 26 -1.33 5.91 -15.03
CA PHE A 26 -1.80 5.56 -13.70
C PHE A 26 -3.23 5.00 -13.75
N MET A 27 -4.16 5.75 -14.35
CA MET A 27 -5.59 5.42 -14.44
C MET A 27 -5.89 4.11 -15.19
N LYS A 28 -4.99 3.62 -16.05
CA LYS A 28 -5.14 2.30 -16.71
C LYS A 28 -4.97 1.12 -15.75
N LYS A 29 -4.43 1.34 -14.56
CA LYS A 29 -4.09 0.29 -13.59
C LYS A 29 -4.73 0.52 -12.23
N THR A 30 -5.69 1.44 -12.14
CA THR A 30 -6.32 1.82 -10.88
C THR A 30 -7.58 1.02 -10.56
N ALA A 31 -7.86 0.88 -9.28
CA ALA A 31 -9.20 0.65 -8.76
C ALA A 31 -9.67 1.93 -8.06
N SER A 32 -10.93 2.32 -8.28
CA SER A 32 -11.53 3.49 -7.64
C SER A 32 -12.80 3.11 -6.88
N VAL A 33 -13.28 4.02 -6.04
CA VAL A 33 -14.50 3.86 -5.22
C VAL A 33 -15.66 4.71 -5.76
N ALA A 34 -16.87 4.45 -5.29
CA ALA A 34 -18.08 5.11 -5.78
C ALA A 34 -18.14 6.58 -5.39
N SER A 35 -17.89 6.83 -4.10
CA SER A 35 -17.79 8.14 -3.49
C SER A 35 -16.74 8.10 -2.39
N PHE A 36 -16.17 9.27 -2.11
CA PHE A 36 -15.09 9.41 -1.16
C PHE A 36 -15.24 10.72 -0.39
N ASP A 37 -15.07 10.65 0.92
CA ASP A 37 -14.90 11.83 1.77
C ASP A 37 -13.41 12.04 2.06
N ASN A 38 -12.88 13.12 1.49
CA ASN A 38 -11.46 13.48 1.57
C ASN A 38 -11.11 14.30 2.83
N ALA A 39 -12.07 14.52 3.74
CA ALA A 39 -11.81 15.26 4.96
C ALA A 39 -10.67 14.60 5.78
N ASP A 40 -9.67 15.42 6.15
CA ASP A 40 -8.58 15.08 7.08
C ASP A 40 -7.72 13.86 6.72
N VAL A 41 -7.66 13.44 5.44
CA VAL A 41 -6.91 12.25 5.02
C VAL A 41 -5.42 12.33 5.36
N ALA A 42 -4.79 13.47 5.12
CA ALA A 42 -3.38 13.67 5.42
C ALA A 42 -3.12 13.67 6.95
N ALA A 43 -4.01 14.30 7.71
CA ALA A 43 -3.95 14.32 9.17
C ALA A 43 -4.20 12.93 9.79
N ALA A 44 -5.04 12.10 9.18
CA ALA A 44 -5.25 10.72 9.59
C ALA A 44 -4.04 9.84 9.21
N ALA A 45 -3.40 10.11 8.08
CA ALA A 45 -2.24 9.38 7.59
C ALA A 45 -0.99 9.63 8.44
N SER A 46 -0.76 10.86 8.89
CA SER A 46 0.38 11.20 9.76
C SER A 46 0.35 10.51 11.12
N LYS A 47 -0.80 9.93 11.53
CA LYS A 47 -0.92 9.11 12.74
C LYS A 47 -0.36 7.70 12.58
N ILE A 48 -0.13 7.23 11.35
CA ILE A 48 0.51 5.93 11.12
C ILE A 48 1.98 6.04 11.53
N GLU A 49 2.45 5.10 12.34
CA GLU A 49 3.85 5.05 12.76
C GLU A 49 4.78 4.92 11.53
N GLY A 50 5.80 5.78 11.46
CA GLY A 50 6.73 5.82 10.33
C GLY A 50 6.24 6.60 9.11
N ALA A 51 5.14 7.35 9.22
CA ALA A 51 4.71 8.28 8.17
C ALA A 51 5.72 9.43 7.99
N ALA A 52 6.22 9.59 6.76
CA ALA A 52 7.06 10.73 6.37
C ALA A 52 6.23 11.68 5.47
N VAL A 53 5.90 12.86 5.98
CA VAL A 53 5.24 13.91 5.19
C VAL A 53 6.30 14.65 4.39
N VAL A 54 6.26 14.53 3.06
CA VAL A 54 7.28 15.05 2.15
C VAL A 54 6.67 15.65 0.88
N ALA A 55 7.40 16.57 0.27
CA ALA A 55 7.12 16.99 -1.09
C ALA A 55 7.37 15.84 -2.10
N PRO A 56 6.78 15.88 -3.31
CA PRO A 56 6.95 14.85 -4.33
C PRO A 56 8.41 14.42 -4.59
N GLU A 57 9.33 15.38 -4.61
CA GLU A 57 10.76 15.15 -4.83
C GLU A 57 11.47 14.44 -3.67
N GLY A 58 10.87 14.43 -2.48
CA GLY A 58 11.41 13.79 -1.28
C GLY A 58 11.11 12.30 -1.16
N ILE A 59 10.21 11.75 -1.98
CA ILE A 59 9.73 10.35 -1.86
C ILE A 59 10.86 9.35 -2.03
N ALA A 60 11.74 9.55 -3.02
CA ALA A 60 12.86 8.65 -3.27
C ALA A 60 13.77 8.54 -2.04
N LYS A 61 14.06 9.67 -1.38
CA LYS A 61 14.89 9.72 -0.19
C LYS A 61 14.26 8.97 0.99
N VAL A 62 12.94 9.11 1.22
CA VAL A 62 12.24 8.34 2.27
C VAL A 62 12.47 6.85 2.08
N PHE A 63 12.41 6.38 0.83
CA PHE A 63 12.55 4.98 0.48
C PHE A 63 13.99 4.45 0.43
N GLU A 64 14.97 5.35 0.30
CA GLU A 64 16.41 5.06 0.43
C GLU A 64 16.83 4.96 1.91
N GLU A 65 16.17 5.71 2.80
CA GLU A 65 16.38 5.68 4.26
C GLU A 65 15.52 4.61 4.96
N ASP A 66 15.16 3.53 4.24
CA ASP A 66 14.33 2.41 4.72
C ASP A 66 12.92 2.79 5.24
N GLY A 67 12.43 3.99 4.91
CA GLY A 67 11.06 4.41 5.17
C GLY A 67 10.05 3.63 4.34
N ALA A 68 8.96 3.20 4.97
CA ALA A 68 7.91 2.41 4.33
C ALA A 68 6.70 3.24 3.85
N PHE A 69 6.53 4.47 4.38
CA PHE A 69 5.34 5.27 4.11
C PHE A 69 5.65 6.75 3.88
N ALA A 70 5.33 7.24 2.68
CA ALA A 70 5.41 8.64 2.31
C ALA A 70 4.00 9.25 2.12
N VAL A 71 3.76 10.41 2.72
CA VAL A 71 2.55 11.21 2.56
C VAL A 71 2.91 12.49 1.82
N VAL A 72 2.23 12.76 0.71
CA VAL A 72 2.42 13.92 -0.14
C VAL A 72 1.17 14.78 -0.07
N GLU A 73 1.32 15.97 0.49
CA GLU A 73 0.24 16.96 0.58
C GLU A 73 0.39 17.97 -0.56
N LEU A 74 -0.57 17.97 -1.48
CA LEU A 74 -0.61 18.92 -2.60
C LEU A 74 -1.59 20.08 -2.36
N GLY A 75 -2.49 19.96 -1.38
CA GLY A 75 -3.55 20.95 -1.15
C GLY A 75 -4.46 21.13 -2.38
N ASP A 76 -4.97 22.34 -2.59
CA ASP A 76 -5.75 22.72 -3.80
C ASP A 76 -4.83 22.93 -5.03
N ALA A 77 -4.02 21.93 -5.33
CA ALA A 77 -3.19 21.87 -6.52
C ALA A 77 -4.04 21.80 -7.79
N ASP A 78 -3.54 22.40 -8.88
CA ASP A 78 -4.12 22.23 -10.20
C ASP A 78 -3.76 20.86 -10.80
N GLY A 79 -4.40 20.52 -11.93
CA GLY A 79 -4.14 19.24 -12.61
C GLY A 79 -2.69 19.08 -13.10
N ALA A 80 -1.96 20.18 -13.30
CA ALA A 80 -0.56 20.14 -13.72
C ALA A 80 0.38 19.76 -12.58
N ALA A 81 0.16 20.30 -11.37
CA ALA A 81 0.87 19.91 -10.16
C ALA A 81 0.61 18.44 -9.79
N LEU A 82 -0.64 17.97 -9.93
CA LEU A 82 -0.95 16.56 -9.74
C LEU A 82 -0.22 15.67 -10.75
N GLU A 83 -0.23 16.03 -12.03
CA GLU A 83 0.50 15.29 -13.08
C GLU A 83 2.00 15.21 -12.81
N ALA A 84 2.63 16.32 -12.41
CA ALA A 84 4.04 16.36 -12.06
C ALA A 84 4.36 15.46 -10.85
N ALA A 85 3.51 15.48 -9.82
CA ALA A 85 3.64 14.61 -8.67
C ALA A 85 3.50 13.13 -9.07
N VAL A 86 2.49 12.77 -9.88
CA VAL A 86 2.29 11.38 -10.35
C VAL A 86 3.47 10.90 -11.20
N ALA A 87 4.09 11.78 -11.99
CA ALA A 87 5.28 11.45 -12.75
C ALA A 87 6.45 11.06 -11.82
N GLN A 88 6.76 11.88 -10.83
CA GLN A 88 7.82 11.60 -9.86
C GLN A 88 7.53 10.36 -9.00
N ILE A 89 6.29 10.20 -8.56
CA ILE A 89 5.80 9.01 -7.86
C ILE A 89 6.03 7.75 -8.69
N SER A 90 5.76 7.82 -9.99
CA SER A 90 5.93 6.68 -10.90
C SER A 90 7.39 6.30 -11.11
N GLU A 91 8.32 7.23 -10.94
CA GLU A 91 9.77 6.98 -11.00
C GLU A 91 10.29 6.36 -9.71
N ALA A 92 9.79 6.82 -8.54
CA ALA A 92 10.16 6.27 -7.24
C ALA A 92 9.48 4.91 -6.93
N ALA A 93 8.33 4.63 -7.56
CA ALA A 93 7.54 3.44 -7.29
C ALA A 93 8.10 2.19 -7.96
N ASP A 94 8.17 1.11 -7.20
CA ASP A 94 8.52 -0.22 -7.67
C ASP A 94 7.30 -1.18 -7.66
N ARG A 95 7.54 -2.47 -7.95
CA ARG A 95 6.48 -3.51 -7.94
C ARG A 95 5.87 -3.78 -6.55
N ARG A 96 6.49 -3.28 -5.47
CA ARG A 96 6.09 -3.45 -4.07
C ARG A 96 5.57 -2.17 -3.46
N THR A 97 5.36 -1.14 -4.29
CA THR A 97 4.81 0.15 -3.87
C THR A 97 3.30 0.17 -4.12
N LEU A 98 2.54 0.49 -3.08
CA LEU A 98 1.14 0.89 -3.18
C LEU A 98 1.09 2.41 -3.39
N ILE A 99 0.32 2.86 -4.37
CA ILE A 99 0.07 4.27 -4.61
C ILE A 99 -1.42 4.53 -4.36
N VAL A 100 -1.72 5.52 -3.54
CA VAL A 100 -3.07 5.98 -3.24
C VAL A 100 -3.16 7.45 -3.57
N ILE A 101 -4.12 7.85 -4.40
CA ILE A 101 -4.43 9.26 -4.69
C ILE A 101 -5.83 9.54 -4.14
N ALA A 102 -5.90 10.46 -3.19
CA ALA A 102 -7.11 10.89 -2.52
C ALA A 102 -7.39 12.35 -2.90
N CYS A 103 -8.31 12.56 -3.85
CA CYS A 103 -8.79 13.87 -4.26
C CYS A 103 -10.28 14.03 -3.91
N ASN A 104 -10.80 15.26 -3.90
CA ASN A 104 -12.23 15.52 -3.64
C ASN A 104 -13.16 14.84 -4.66
N GLU A 105 -12.70 14.66 -5.90
CA GLU A 105 -13.48 14.02 -6.96
C GLU A 105 -13.49 12.48 -6.86
N GLY A 106 -12.53 11.89 -6.14
CA GLY A 106 -12.41 10.45 -6.05
C GLY A 106 -11.14 9.95 -5.37
N LEU A 107 -11.19 8.66 -5.04
CA LEU A 107 -10.09 7.93 -4.43
C LEU A 107 -9.66 6.80 -5.37
N TYR A 108 -8.36 6.73 -5.63
CA TYR A 108 -7.75 5.86 -6.62
C TYR A 108 -6.58 5.08 -6.00
N PHE A 109 -6.61 3.77 -6.20
CA PHE A 109 -5.58 2.84 -5.74
C PHE A 109 -4.85 2.23 -6.93
N ALA A 110 -3.53 2.14 -6.88
CA ALA A 110 -2.72 1.42 -7.87
C ALA A 110 -1.50 0.75 -7.23
N GLY A 111 -0.89 -0.19 -7.95
CA GLY A 111 0.35 -0.84 -7.51
C GLY A 111 0.11 -2.12 -6.69
N LEU A 112 0.85 -2.27 -5.60
CA LEU A 112 0.89 -3.50 -4.81
C LEU A 112 -0.50 -3.91 -4.29
N GLY A 113 -0.89 -5.17 -4.55
CA GLY A 113 -2.11 -5.77 -3.98
C GLY A 113 -3.42 -5.34 -4.64
N ILE A 114 -3.41 -4.35 -5.54
CA ILE A 114 -4.62 -3.78 -6.14
C ILE A 114 -5.14 -4.58 -7.33
N ASN A 115 -6.47 -4.73 -7.42
CA ASN A 115 -7.15 -5.30 -8.56
C ASN A 115 -7.40 -4.25 -9.65
N LYS A 116 -6.47 -4.12 -10.59
CA LYS A 116 -6.65 -3.26 -11.78
C LYS A 116 -7.89 -3.57 -12.65
N LYS A 117 -8.55 -4.72 -12.45
CA LYS A 117 -9.77 -5.10 -13.17
C LYS A 117 -11.04 -4.80 -12.37
N ALA A 118 -10.93 -4.37 -11.11
CA ALA A 118 -12.09 -4.01 -10.31
C ALA A 118 -12.80 -2.77 -10.85
N GLY A 119 -12.08 -1.89 -11.56
CA GLY A 119 -12.64 -0.64 -12.09
C GLY A 119 -13.15 0.23 -10.94
N LYS A 120 -14.40 0.67 -11.04
CA LYS A 120 -15.09 1.45 -10.01
C LYS A 120 -15.91 0.53 -9.11
N VAL A 121 -15.56 0.51 -7.83
CA VAL A 121 -16.25 -0.26 -6.78
C VAL A 121 -17.42 0.55 -6.23
N GLU A 122 -18.57 -0.09 -5.98
CA GLU A 122 -19.80 0.58 -5.49
C GLU A 122 -19.73 1.12 -4.06
N ARG A 123 -18.77 0.66 -3.27
CA ARG A 123 -18.60 1.04 -1.86
C ARG A 123 -18.11 2.49 -1.74
N SER A 124 -18.73 3.26 -0.85
CA SER A 124 -18.22 4.55 -0.39
C SER A 124 -17.09 4.37 0.61
N ALA A 125 -16.10 5.27 0.58
CA ALA A 125 -14.96 5.26 1.48
C ALA A 125 -14.79 6.59 2.21
N ASN A 126 -14.16 6.55 3.38
CA ASN A 126 -13.70 7.72 4.13
C ASN A 126 -12.19 7.65 4.41
N ALA A 127 -11.63 8.68 5.03
CA ALA A 127 -10.22 8.71 5.43
C ALA A 127 -9.81 7.48 6.26
N SER A 128 -10.61 7.09 7.26
CA SER A 128 -10.31 5.94 8.12
C SER A 128 -10.22 4.62 7.35
N ASP A 129 -11.06 4.40 6.33
CA ASP A 129 -11.02 3.22 5.46
C ASP A 129 -9.71 3.17 4.65
N ILE A 130 -9.18 4.33 4.22
CA ILE A 130 -7.87 4.42 3.56
C ILE A 130 -6.77 4.00 4.53
N ILE A 131 -6.77 4.55 5.74
CA ILE A 131 -5.76 4.22 6.77
C ILE A 131 -5.76 2.71 7.05
N ALA A 132 -6.93 2.13 7.30
CA ALA A 132 -7.07 0.70 7.52
C ALA A 132 -6.56 -0.12 6.32
N THR A 133 -6.87 0.32 5.09
CA THR A 133 -6.47 -0.36 3.86
C THR A 133 -4.97 -0.28 3.60
N ILE A 134 -4.36 0.90 3.79
CA ILE A 134 -2.91 1.11 3.66
C ILE A 134 -2.16 0.23 4.65
N CYS A 135 -2.54 0.27 5.93
CA CYS A 135 -1.92 -0.54 6.97
C CYS A 135 -2.06 -2.04 6.66
N TYR A 136 -3.25 -2.46 6.23
CA TYR A 136 -3.51 -3.84 5.85
C TYR A 136 -2.63 -4.29 4.68
N ILE A 137 -2.46 -3.51 3.61
CA ILE A 137 -1.67 -3.93 2.44
C ILE A 137 -0.18 -3.96 2.80
N ALA A 138 0.31 -2.89 3.43
CA ALA A 138 1.73 -2.62 3.62
C ALA A 138 2.36 -3.18 4.90
N ASP A 139 1.59 -3.87 5.75
CA ASP A 139 2.06 -4.37 7.04
C ASP A 139 2.49 -3.24 8.01
N LEU A 140 1.85 -2.07 7.89
CA LEU A 140 2.06 -0.97 8.84
C LEU A 140 1.15 -1.15 10.06
N LEU A 141 1.58 -0.56 11.19
CA LEU A 141 0.79 -0.56 12.41
C LEU A 141 -0.43 0.35 12.26
N VAL A 142 -1.59 -0.21 12.57
CA VAL A 142 -2.85 0.52 12.52
C VAL A 142 -2.93 1.48 13.71
N PRO A 143 -3.22 2.77 13.51
CA PRO A 143 -3.44 3.71 14.60
C PRO A 143 -4.57 3.24 15.53
N ALA A 144 -4.43 3.46 16.84
CA ALA A 144 -5.36 2.96 17.85
C ALA A 144 -6.79 3.55 17.73
N ASP A 145 -6.91 4.74 17.15
CA ASP A 145 -8.16 5.45 16.91
C ASP A 145 -8.78 5.15 15.52
N CYS A 146 -8.20 4.25 14.74
CA CYS A 146 -8.71 3.89 13.43
C CYS A 146 -10.00 3.06 13.53
N THR A 147 -11.11 3.64 13.07
CA THR A 147 -12.43 2.97 13.01
C THR A 147 -12.81 2.48 11.62
N GLY A 148 -11.91 2.62 10.64
CA GLY A 148 -12.16 2.31 9.24
C GLY A 148 -12.13 0.82 8.94
N GLY A 149 -12.87 0.42 7.91
CA GLY A 149 -12.84 -0.92 7.35
C GLY A 149 -11.88 -1.03 6.18
N VAL A 150 -11.17 -2.16 6.09
CA VAL A 150 -10.34 -2.47 4.92
C VAL A 150 -11.22 -2.59 3.67
N LEU A 151 -10.83 -1.90 2.60
CA LEU A 151 -11.52 -1.93 1.30
C LEU A 151 -11.14 -3.20 0.51
N TYR A 152 -11.60 -4.36 0.96
CA TYR A 152 -11.29 -5.64 0.30
C TYR A 152 -11.68 -5.70 -1.17
N GLN A 153 -12.69 -4.94 -1.58
CA GLN A 153 -13.18 -4.89 -2.96
C GLN A 153 -12.16 -4.32 -3.95
N VAL A 154 -11.23 -3.45 -3.50
CA VAL A 154 -10.17 -2.92 -4.37
C VAL A 154 -8.98 -3.88 -4.49
N LEU A 155 -8.92 -4.92 -3.64
CA LEU A 155 -7.80 -5.86 -3.60
C LEU A 155 -7.95 -6.95 -4.66
N LYS A 156 -6.81 -7.40 -5.20
CA LYS A 156 -6.75 -8.57 -6.09
C LYS A 156 -7.10 -9.86 -5.33
N ASP A 157 -6.71 -9.92 -4.07
CA ASP A 157 -6.91 -11.08 -3.21
C ASP A 157 -7.23 -10.62 -1.79
N PRO A 158 -8.51 -10.64 -1.38
CA PRO A 158 -8.91 -10.26 -0.02
C PRO A 158 -8.15 -11.04 1.06
N ASN A 159 -7.81 -12.31 0.78
CA ASN A 159 -7.17 -13.22 1.72
C ASN A 159 -5.63 -13.16 1.67
N MET A 160 -5.04 -12.11 1.10
CA MET A 160 -3.58 -12.01 0.93
C MET A 160 -2.81 -12.20 2.24
N LYS A 161 -3.26 -11.60 3.36
CA LYS A 161 -2.56 -11.70 4.65
C LYS A 161 -2.60 -13.10 5.23
N ILE A 162 -3.77 -13.75 5.17
CA ILE A 162 -3.91 -15.13 5.62
C ILE A 162 -2.98 -16.04 4.81
N LYS A 163 -2.90 -15.86 3.49
CA LYS A 163 -1.99 -16.64 2.63
C LYS A 163 -0.51 -16.37 2.91
N GLU A 164 -0.14 -15.12 3.21
CA GLU A 164 1.22 -14.77 3.64
C GLU A 164 1.57 -15.49 4.96
N VAL A 165 0.70 -15.41 5.96
CA VAL A 165 0.88 -16.10 7.25
C VAL A 165 0.98 -17.62 7.08
N THR A 166 0.12 -18.24 6.27
CA THR A 166 0.17 -19.69 6.01
C THR A 166 1.51 -20.09 5.40
N LYS A 167 2.01 -19.36 4.40
CA LYS A 167 3.31 -19.63 3.78
C LYS A 167 4.46 -19.50 4.77
N LEU A 168 4.41 -18.52 5.67
CA LEU A 168 5.41 -18.35 6.72
C LEU A 168 5.37 -19.51 7.71
N LYS A 169 4.19 -19.94 8.16
CA LYS A 169 4.02 -21.12 9.04
C LYS A 169 4.55 -22.39 8.38
N GLU A 170 4.26 -22.62 7.10
CA GLU A 170 4.78 -23.77 6.34
C GLU A 170 6.30 -23.72 6.16
N ALA A 171 6.88 -22.53 5.92
CA ALA A 171 8.33 -22.37 5.84
C ALA A 171 9.00 -22.66 7.19
N LEU A 172 8.43 -22.16 8.29
CA LEU A 172 8.90 -22.39 9.64
C LEU A 172 8.86 -23.88 10.01
N ALA A 173 7.73 -24.56 9.76
CA ALA A 173 7.61 -25.99 9.99
C ALA A 173 8.66 -26.82 9.21
N ARG A 174 8.95 -26.45 7.95
CA ARG A 174 10.00 -27.11 7.16
C ARG A 174 11.40 -26.86 7.72
N MET A 175 11.67 -25.66 8.22
CA MET A 175 12.95 -25.32 8.87
C MET A 175 13.12 -26.07 10.19
N GLU A 176 12.07 -26.19 11.01
CA GLU A 176 12.08 -26.96 12.26
C GLU A 176 12.41 -28.44 12.02
N VAL A 177 11.79 -29.06 11.01
CA VAL A 177 12.07 -30.45 10.63
C VAL A 177 13.52 -30.63 10.18
N ALA A 178 14.05 -29.69 9.38
CA ALA A 178 15.44 -29.74 8.93
C ALA A 178 16.42 -29.63 10.13
N LEU A 179 16.16 -28.70 11.05
CA LEU A 179 16.98 -28.51 12.26
C LEU A 179 16.95 -29.75 13.17
N GLN A 180 15.78 -30.37 13.35
CA GLN A 180 15.64 -31.60 14.15
C GLN A 180 16.39 -32.78 13.53
N ARG A 181 16.43 -32.88 12.19
CA ARG A 181 17.19 -33.92 11.49
C ARG A 181 18.68 -33.75 11.65
N ASP A 182 19.17 -32.51 11.69
CA ASP A 182 20.60 -32.20 11.83
C ASP A 182 21.07 -32.27 13.30
N ASN A 183 20.15 -32.16 14.26
CA ASN A 183 20.42 -32.38 15.70
C ASN A 183 20.42 -33.86 16.11
N ARG A 184 20.18 -34.79 15.17
CA ARG A 184 20.32 -36.23 15.40
C ARG A 184 21.79 -36.61 15.27
N GLU A 185 22.35 -37.23 16.31
CA GLU A 185 23.75 -37.63 16.31
C GLU A 185 24.01 -38.64 15.17
N PRO A 186 25.19 -38.62 14.50
CA PRO A 186 25.45 -39.46 13.34
C PRO A 186 25.20 -40.96 13.53
N TRP A 187 25.28 -41.45 14.78
CA TRP A 187 25.06 -42.85 15.15
C TRP A 187 23.59 -43.22 15.42
N ASP A 188 22.69 -42.26 15.65
CA ASP A 188 21.22 -42.48 15.75
C ASP A 188 20.57 -42.92 14.43
N LYS A 189 21.35 -42.94 13.34
CA LYS A 189 20.91 -43.43 12.02
C LYS A 189 21.07 -44.95 11.86
N HIS A 190 21.72 -45.63 12.81
CA HIS A 190 22.09 -47.04 12.69
C HIS A 190 21.40 -47.99 13.67
N ASP A 191 20.28 -47.61 14.27
CA ASP A 191 19.40 -48.58 14.93
C ASP A 191 18.49 -49.26 13.89
N CYS A 192 19.10 -50.16 13.11
CA CYS A 192 18.40 -51.27 12.49
C CYS A 192 18.36 -52.41 13.53
N ALA A 193 17.16 -52.71 14.04
CA ALA A 193 16.78 -54.03 14.53
C ALA A 193 15.50 -54.46 13.81
#